data_AF-A0A8J5QHT7-F1
#
_entry.id   AF-A0A8J5QHT7-F1
#
_cell.length_a   1.000
_cell.length_b   1.000
_cell.length_c   1.000
_cell.angle_alpha   90.00
_cell.angle_beta   90.00
_cell.angle_gamma   90.00
#
_symmetry.space_group_name_H-M   'P 1'
#
loop_
_entity.id
_entity.type
_entity.pdbx_description
1 polymer ?
#
loop_
_entity_poly.entity_id
_entity_poly.type
_entity_poly.pdbx_seq_one_letter_code
_entity_poly.pdbx_strand_id
1 'polypeptide(L)'
;MRALKNWFNNSSVFDLFDDIRAHRFYGVSNEPRIDEFGKSPVRKRIRANTDGPTMTYVFKTRNNAGSLTTDPDEMRSIDDASALHKEAIEVETNEGSRKKFKLVKDSSEYTKAKSFIQELQYLTSWLVSEYCELNRIPVFTRSQDIDRSKFEEDKVVVLCPNIIQSDYEASSYAQVLFAKDVRRHMSPLTNLIAKNYLAPERIELKPSKESENIPLGLKKGEVNAIEVFDKGEAIMNQLQLLSFKQFELQEVYMNKGMSPLVVHDEYSRLKGFGYNTNGPYSVDILSSLLNHINYGDDIAKFIGFNMKRFWTLKWLEQRSLEQEFGSSTLKTEYECVITFVGDKIKNNEDYIISRAYCSELDLEVDVLTVADSLQSVGSRVLCDSLIYLDPITGSCLLKHDVIKTI
;
A
#
# COMPACT_ATOMS: atom_id res chain seq x y z
N MET A 1 -13.16 12.20 -24.69
CA MET A 1 -11.80 11.83 -25.15
C MET A 1 -10.98 12.98 -25.73
N ARG A 2 -11.46 13.81 -26.67
CA ARG A 2 -10.69 14.98 -27.16
C ARG A 2 -10.41 16.06 -26.09
N ALA A 3 -11.29 16.23 -25.10
CA ALA A 3 -11.08 17.14 -23.96
C ALA A 3 -9.98 16.68 -22.99
N LEU A 4 -9.90 15.37 -22.69
CA LEU A 4 -8.82 14.78 -21.88
C LEU A 4 -7.45 14.87 -22.58
N LYS A 5 -7.43 14.75 -23.91
CA LYS A 5 -6.20 14.87 -24.71
C LYS A 5 -5.64 16.30 -24.73
N ASN A 6 -6.52 17.31 -24.64
CA ASN A 6 -6.11 18.71 -24.54
C ASN A 6 -5.65 19.10 -23.12
N TRP A 7 -6.08 18.37 -22.09
CA TRP A 7 -5.63 18.63 -20.70
C TRP A 7 -4.24 18.05 -20.41
N PHE A 8 -3.91 16.87 -20.94
CA PHE A 8 -2.54 16.34 -20.87
C PHE A 8 -1.51 17.18 -21.63
N ASN A 9 -1.95 17.90 -22.68
CA ASN A 9 -1.07 18.78 -23.47
C ASN A 9 -0.93 20.20 -22.88
N ASN A 10 -1.76 20.58 -21.91
CA ASN A 10 -1.71 21.88 -21.24
C ASN A 10 -1.39 21.68 -19.75
N SER A 11 -0.10 21.42 -19.49
CA SER A 11 0.74 21.89 -18.38
C SER A 11 0.26 21.93 -16.92
N SER A 12 -0.96 21.56 -16.54
CA SER A 12 -1.45 21.78 -15.16
C SER A 12 -0.70 21.00 -14.08
N VAL A 13 -0.15 19.83 -14.42
CA VAL A 13 0.67 19.04 -13.49
C VAL A 13 2.07 19.65 -13.37
N PHE A 14 2.68 20.10 -14.47
CA PHE A 14 4.00 20.76 -14.44
C PHE A 14 3.94 22.15 -13.79
N ASP A 15 2.85 22.89 -14.00
CA ASP A 15 2.59 24.18 -13.36
C ASP A 15 2.37 24.00 -11.84
N LEU A 16 1.75 22.89 -11.40
CA LEU A 16 1.66 22.51 -9.98
C LEU A 16 3.05 22.24 -9.37
N PHE A 17 3.94 21.57 -10.11
CA PHE A 17 5.32 21.34 -9.68
C PHE A 17 6.15 22.64 -9.61
N ASP A 18 5.93 23.56 -10.55
CA ASP A 18 6.62 24.85 -10.59
C ASP A 18 6.10 25.83 -9.52
N ASP A 19 4.80 25.82 -9.19
CA ASP A 19 4.22 26.61 -8.08
C ASP A 19 4.73 26.14 -6.71
N ILE A 20 4.83 24.81 -6.49
CA ILE A 20 5.42 24.24 -5.27
C ILE A 20 6.90 24.62 -5.14
N ARG A 21 7.61 24.73 -6.28
CA ARG A 21 9.00 25.19 -6.33
C ARG A 21 9.11 26.70 -6.08
N ALA A 22 8.21 27.52 -6.61
CA ALA A 22 8.25 28.97 -6.44
C ALA A 22 8.05 29.39 -4.98
N HIS A 23 7.09 28.78 -4.26
CA HIS A 23 6.77 29.17 -2.89
C HIS A 23 7.77 28.71 -1.82
N ARG A 24 8.56 27.66 -2.07
CA ARG A 24 9.59 27.19 -1.12
C ARG A 24 10.94 27.89 -1.27
N PHE A 25 11.25 28.46 -2.44
CA PHE A 25 12.63 28.86 -2.76
C PHE A 25 12.84 30.35 -3.03
N TYR A 26 11.79 31.17 -3.14
CA TYR A 26 11.89 32.64 -3.33
C TYR A 26 11.22 33.46 -2.23
N GLY A 27 11.27 32.98 -0.98
CA GLY A 27 10.96 33.79 0.20
C GLY A 27 12.04 34.82 0.50
N VAL A 28 12.29 35.78 -0.40
CA VAL A 28 13.06 37.00 -0.09
C VAL A 28 12.32 38.19 -0.68
N SER A 29 11.87 39.07 0.20
CA SER A 29 11.33 40.39 -0.10
C SER A 29 12.28 41.17 -1.01
N ASN A 30 11.80 41.56 -2.19
CA ASN A 30 12.48 42.56 -3.01
C ASN A 30 12.24 43.96 -2.43
N GLU A 31 12.95 44.31 -1.37
CA GLU A 31 13.26 45.71 -1.05
C GLU A 31 14.75 45.94 -1.32
N PRO A 32 15.11 46.85 -2.24
CA PRO A 32 16.52 47.17 -2.46
C PRO A 32 17.02 48.06 -1.33
N ARG A 33 17.81 47.49 -0.40
CA ARG A 33 18.72 48.29 0.45
C ARG A 33 19.96 48.65 -0.36
N ILE A 34 20.13 49.94 -0.58
CA ILE A 34 21.35 50.55 -1.10
C ILE A 34 22.34 50.61 0.07
N ASP A 35 23.35 49.74 0.07
CA ASP A 35 24.51 49.93 0.93
C ASP A 35 25.58 50.70 0.14
N GLU A 36 25.80 51.93 0.60
CA GLU A 36 26.99 52.72 0.33
C GLU A 36 28.21 51.92 0.76
N PHE A 37 29.16 51.69 -0.15
CA PHE A 37 30.60 51.49 0.03
C PHE A 37 31.13 50.58 -1.09
N GLY A 38 31.67 51.22 -2.12
CA GLY A 38 32.23 50.58 -3.30
C GLY A 38 33.35 49.59 -2.97
N LYS A 39 33.04 48.29 -3.05
CA LYS A 39 34.02 47.22 -3.27
C LYS A 39 33.45 46.21 -4.28
N SER A 40 34.29 45.90 -5.27
CA SER A 40 34.05 44.94 -6.37
C SER A 40 33.44 43.61 -5.88
N PRO A 41 32.45 43.03 -6.58
CA PRO A 41 31.86 41.78 -6.16
C PRO A 41 32.81 40.63 -6.49
N VAL A 42 33.47 40.13 -5.45
CA VAL A 42 33.98 38.75 -5.44
C VAL A 42 32.77 37.86 -5.72
N ARG A 43 32.73 37.26 -6.92
CA ARG A 43 31.77 36.22 -7.30
C ARG A 43 31.92 35.02 -6.35
N LYS A 44 31.33 35.11 -5.16
CA LYS A 44 30.89 33.91 -4.45
C LYS A 44 29.83 33.30 -5.34
N ARG A 45 30.19 32.23 -6.07
CA ARG A 45 29.23 31.26 -6.59
C ARG A 45 28.48 30.72 -5.38
N ILE A 46 27.37 31.38 -5.04
CA ILE A 46 26.31 30.74 -4.29
C ILE A 46 25.86 29.62 -5.21
N ARG A 47 26.26 28.37 -4.90
CA ARG A 47 25.57 27.21 -5.44
C ARG A 47 24.14 27.39 -4.99
N ALA A 48 23.23 27.64 -5.93
CA ALA A 48 21.82 27.42 -5.68
C ALA A 48 21.72 25.99 -5.16
N ASN A 49 21.21 25.81 -3.93
CA ASN A 49 20.80 24.50 -3.47
C ASN A 49 19.70 24.05 -4.42
N THR A 50 20.06 23.22 -5.39
CA THR A 50 19.14 22.52 -6.30
C THR A 50 18.48 21.33 -5.59
N ASP A 51 18.19 21.47 -4.30
CA ASP A 51 17.58 20.45 -3.47
C ASP A 51 16.05 20.52 -3.59
N GLY A 52 15.56 20.35 -4.82
CA GLY A 52 14.19 19.91 -5.01
C GLY A 52 14.05 18.46 -4.52
N PRO A 53 12.86 18.01 -4.09
CA PRO A 53 12.65 16.61 -3.75
C PRO A 53 12.87 15.76 -5.02
N THR A 54 14.04 15.15 -5.13
CA THR A 54 14.26 14.09 -6.12
C THR A 54 13.56 12.82 -5.66
N MET A 55 13.18 11.94 -6.58
CA MET A 55 12.63 10.60 -6.25
C MET A 55 13.51 9.88 -5.20
N THR A 56 14.83 9.97 -5.36
CA THR A 56 15.81 9.38 -4.43
C THR A 56 15.71 9.98 -3.02
N TYR A 57 15.48 11.28 -2.90
CA TYR A 57 15.30 11.94 -1.60
C TYR A 57 14.02 11.48 -0.91
N VAL A 58 12.90 11.41 -1.64
CA VAL A 58 11.60 11.00 -1.08
C VAL A 58 11.63 9.54 -0.67
N PHE A 59 12.18 8.66 -1.51
CA PHE A 59 12.37 7.25 -1.17
C PHE A 59 13.23 7.06 0.09
N LYS A 60 14.34 7.80 0.22
CA LYS A 60 15.18 7.74 1.43
C LYS A 60 14.45 8.25 2.66
N THR A 61 13.71 9.35 2.53
CA THR A 61 12.98 9.97 3.64
C THR A 61 11.87 9.05 4.14
N ARG A 62 11.08 8.46 3.25
CA ARG A 62 10.04 7.47 3.58
C ARG A 62 10.62 6.23 4.26
N ASN A 63 11.72 5.70 3.73
CA ASN A 63 12.41 4.57 4.35
C ASN A 63 12.92 4.87 5.75
N ASN A 64 13.47 6.07 5.97
CA ASN A 64 13.91 6.51 7.29
C ASN A 64 12.73 6.78 8.23
N ALA A 65 11.56 7.14 7.68
CA ALA A 65 10.32 7.30 8.44
C ALA A 65 9.61 5.97 8.75
N GLY A 66 10.16 4.84 8.31
CA GLY A 66 9.67 3.51 8.66
C GLY A 66 8.85 2.78 7.59
N SER A 67 8.92 3.19 6.32
CA SER A 67 8.11 2.55 5.27
C SER A 67 8.32 1.03 5.15
N LEU A 68 7.24 0.26 5.01
CA LEU A 68 7.24 -1.15 4.67
C LEU A 68 7.37 -1.34 3.15
N THR A 69 8.59 -1.29 2.63
CA THR A 69 8.86 -1.57 1.22
C THR A 69 9.19 -3.04 1.04
N THR A 70 8.34 -3.80 0.34
CA THR A 70 8.66 -5.17 -0.11
C THR A 70 9.40 -5.14 -1.43
N ASP A 71 10.16 -6.19 -1.71
CA ASP A 71 10.75 -6.35 -3.04
C ASP A 71 9.62 -6.46 -4.08
N PRO A 72 9.64 -5.66 -5.16
CA PRO A 72 8.62 -5.74 -6.20
C PRO A 72 8.54 -7.10 -6.89
N ASP A 73 9.62 -7.89 -6.91
CA ASP A 73 9.62 -9.26 -7.44
C ASP A 73 8.84 -10.24 -6.54
N GLU A 74 8.52 -9.82 -5.31
CA GLU A 74 7.84 -10.62 -4.30
C GLU A 74 6.52 -10.00 -3.82
N MET A 75 6.15 -8.84 -4.36
CA MET A 75 4.91 -8.14 -4.01
C MET A 75 3.71 -8.88 -4.60
N ARG A 76 2.81 -9.33 -3.73
CA ARG A 76 1.58 -10.04 -4.09
C ARG A 76 0.36 -9.22 -3.73
N SER A 77 -0.63 -9.20 -4.63
CA SER A 77 -1.94 -8.64 -4.30
C SER A 77 -2.76 -9.69 -3.55
N ILE A 78 -3.20 -9.34 -2.35
CA ILE A 78 -3.95 -10.24 -1.47
C ILE A 78 -5.33 -10.57 -2.06
N ASP A 79 -5.87 -9.73 -2.94
CA ASP A 79 -7.22 -9.88 -3.49
C ASP A 79 -7.23 -10.33 -4.97
N ASP A 80 -6.06 -10.46 -5.58
CA ASP A 80 -5.95 -10.82 -6.99
C ASP A 80 -6.00 -12.34 -7.18
N ALA A 81 -7.04 -12.79 -7.89
CA ALA A 81 -7.24 -14.18 -8.28
C ALA A 81 -6.71 -14.50 -9.70
N SER A 82 -6.20 -13.50 -10.44
CA SER A 82 -5.81 -13.67 -11.85
C SER A 82 -4.66 -14.66 -12.07
N ALA A 83 -3.78 -14.81 -11.08
CA ALA A 83 -2.66 -15.76 -11.11
C ALA A 83 -3.13 -17.23 -11.05
N LEU A 84 -4.33 -17.51 -10.51
CA LEU A 84 -4.88 -18.88 -10.45
C LEU A 84 -5.17 -19.46 -11.85
N HIS A 85 -5.43 -18.61 -12.85
CA HIS A 85 -5.75 -19.05 -14.21
C HIS A 85 -4.54 -19.34 -15.09
N LYS A 86 -3.31 -19.06 -14.63
CA LYS A 86 -2.09 -19.14 -15.46
C LYS A 86 -1.34 -20.48 -15.36
N GLU A 87 -1.80 -21.41 -14.52
CA GLU A 87 -1.18 -22.73 -14.32
C GLU A 87 -1.57 -23.81 -15.34
N ALA A 88 -2.15 -23.43 -16.48
CA ALA A 88 -2.27 -24.36 -17.60
C ALA A 88 -0.97 -24.31 -18.44
N ILE A 89 -0.16 -25.37 -18.32
CA ILE A 89 0.99 -25.75 -19.18
C ILE A 89 2.37 -25.34 -18.62
N GLU A 90 2.96 -26.18 -17.76
CA GLU A 90 4.41 -26.44 -17.80
C GLU A 90 4.65 -27.92 -18.08
N VAL A 91 5.18 -28.19 -19.27
CA VAL A 91 5.53 -29.53 -19.78
C VAL A 91 6.72 -30.09 -19.00
N GLU A 92 6.62 -31.38 -18.69
CA GLU A 92 7.62 -32.20 -18.03
C GLU A 92 9.02 -32.08 -18.66
N THR A 93 10.04 -31.88 -17.82
CA THR A 93 11.37 -32.41 -18.10
C THR A 93 11.89 -33.14 -16.87
N ASN A 94 12.56 -34.25 -17.16
CA ASN A 94 12.86 -35.36 -16.28
C ASN A 94 13.80 -35.02 -15.11
N GLU A 95 13.74 -35.92 -14.11
CA GLU A 95 14.70 -36.17 -13.02
C GLU A 95 14.40 -35.52 -11.66
N GLY A 96 13.86 -36.37 -10.76
CA GLY A 96 14.30 -36.52 -9.35
C GLY A 96 14.25 -35.31 -8.41
N SER A 97 13.66 -34.20 -8.81
CA SER A 97 13.63 -32.95 -8.03
C SER A 97 12.31 -32.85 -7.25
N ARG A 98 12.40 -32.62 -5.93
CA ARG A 98 11.27 -32.16 -5.11
C ARG A 98 10.78 -30.83 -5.72
N LYS A 99 9.74 -30.87 -6.54
CA LYS A 99 9.13 -29.65 -7.07
C LYS A 99 8.40 -28.95 -5.93
N LYS A 100 8.92 -27.79 -5.52
CA LYS A 100 8.17 -26.86 -4.66
C LYS A 100 7.09 -26.24 -5.54
N PHE A 101 5.83 -26.58 -5.28
CA PHE A 101 4.71 -26.02 -6.01
C PHE A 101 4.51 -24.58 -5.56
N LYS A 102 4.59 -23.65 -6.50
CA LYS A 102 4.26 -22.25 -6.28
C LYS A 102 3.28 -21.87 -7.37
N LEU A 103 2.13 -21.30 -6.98
CA LEU A 103 1.27 -20.51 -7.86
C LEU A 103 2.16 -19.72 -8.81
N VAL A 104 2.05 -20.01 -10.11
CA VAL A 104 2.91 -19.43 -11.16
C VAL A 104 2.93 -17.93 -10.97
N LYS A 105 4.11 -17.45 -10.52
CA LYS A 105 4.37 -16.03 -10.37
C LYS A 105 4.29 -15.44 -11.76
N ASP A 106 3.40 -14.48 -11.95
CA ASP A 106 3.41 -13.69 -13.17
C ASP A 106 4.82 -13.15 -13.39
N SER A 107 5.34 -13.44 -14.57
CA SER A 107 6.74 -13.28 -14.93
C SER A 107 7.25 -11.86 -14.66
N SER A 108 8.48 -11.84 -14.17
CA SER A 108 9.37 -10.74 -13.77
C SER A 108 9.67 -9.66 -14.82
N GLU A 109 8.96 -9.62 -15.96
CA GLU A 109 9.32 -8.73 -17.06
C GLU A 109 8.97 -7.26 -16.80
N TYR A 110 8.02 -6.99 -15.89
CA TYR A 110 7.58 -5.61 -15.57
C TYR A 110 7.68 -5.23 -14.09
N THR A 111 8.28 -6.04 -13.22
CA THR A 111 8.34 -5.76 -11.77
C THR A 111 9.07 -4.46 -11.44
N LYS A 112 10.17 -4.16 -12.14
CA LYS A 112 10.87 -2.86 -12.00
C LYS A 112 10.01 -1.68 -12.47
N ALA A 113 9.28 -1.84 -13.57
CA ALA A 113 8.40 -0.79 -14.08
C ALA A 113 7.22 -0.55 -13.14
N LYS A 114 6.60 -1.63 -12.62
CA LYS A 114 5.54 -1.57 -11.61
C LYS A 114 6.02 -0.88 -10.33
N SER A 115 7.18 -1.27 -9.81
CA SER A 115 7.81 -0.63 -8.66
C SER A 115 8.06 0.86 -8.88
N PHE A 116 8.56 1.22 -10.06
CA PHE A 116 8.81 2.61 -10.42
C PHE A 116 7.51 3.43 -10.49
N ILE A 117 6.46 2.88 -11.11
CA ILE A 117 5.13 3.50 -11.17
C ILE A 117 4.57 3.68 -9.75
N GLN A 118 4.69 2.66 -8.90
CA GLN A 118 4.22 2.71 -7.52
C GLN A 118 4.95 3.79 -6.70
N GLU A 119 6.27 3.90 -6.85
CA GLU A 119 7.04 4.97 -6.19
C GLU A 119 6.67 6.36 -6.73
N LEU A 120 6.36 6.49 -8.02
CA LEU A 120 5.83 7.72 -8.59
C LEU A 120 4.45 8.07 -8.04
N GLN A 121 3.58 7.08 -7.83
CA GLN A 121 2.28 7.29 -7.19
C GLN A 121 2.47 7.81 -5.76
N TYR A 122 3.34 7.18 -4.97
CA TYR A 122 3.64 7.64 -3.62
C TYR A 122 4.27 9.04 -3.57
N LEU A 123 5.17 9.35 -4.50
CA LEU A 123 5.71 10.71 -4.63
C LEU A 123 4.58 11.71 -4.90
N THR A 124 3.70 11.39 -5.84
CA THR A 124 2.59 12.27 -6.22
C THR A 124 1.64 12.46 -5.04
N SER A 125 1.27 11.40 -4.33
CA SER A 125 0.44 11.47 -3.13
C SER A 125 1.06 12.32 -2.03
N TRP A 126 2.38 12.22 -1.83
CA TRP A 126 3.09 13.09 -0.88
C TRP A 126 3.02 14.56 -1.29
N LEU A 127 3.28 14.87 -2.56
CA LEU A 127 3.24 16.26 -3.06
C LEU A 127 1.84 16.86 -3.04
N VAL A 128 0.83 16.07 -3.41
CA VAL A 128 -0.58 16.49 -3.35
C VAL A 128 -0.98 16.73 -1.90
N SER A 129 -0.59 15.86 -0.97
CA SER A 129 -0.86 16.05 0.47
C SER A 129 -0.24 17.37 0.97
N GLU A 130 1.02 17.63 0.66
CA GLU A 130 1.70 18.90 1.00
C GLU A 130 1.00 20.10 0.37
N TYR A 131 0.61 20.01 -0.91
CA TYR A 131 -0.08 21.07 -1.63
C TYR A 131 -1.46 21.39 -1.01
N CYS A 132 -2.24 20.35 -0.68
CA CYS A 132 -3.55 20.50 -0.05
C CYS A 132 -3.44 21.13 1.34
N GLU A 133 -2.43 20.74 2.13
CA GLU A 133 -2.23 21.33 3.46
C GLU A 133 -1.84 22.81 3.38
N LEU A 134 -0.89 23.17 2.50
CA LEU A 134 -0.45 24.55 2.30
C LEU A 134 -1.60 25.47 1.89
N ASN A 135 -2.48 24.98 1.01
CA ASN A 135 -3.62 25.73 0.50
C ASN A 135 -4.92 25.50 1.29
N ARG A 136 -4.87 24.71 2.37
CA ARG A 136 -6.02 24.33 3.21
C ARG A 136 -7.20 23.74 2.43
N ILE A 137 -6.89 22.93 1.42
CA ILE A 137 -7.89 22.22 0.61
C ILE A 137 -8.34 20.99 1.39
N PRO A 138 -9.64 20.84 1.70
CA PRO A 138 -10.14 19.65 2.36
C PRO A 138 -10.10 18.47 1.38
N VAL A 139 -9.43 17.38 1.76
CA VAL A 139 -9.27 16.18 0.94
C VAL A 139 -9.39 14.93 1.81
N PHE A 140 -9.70 13.80 1.18
CA PHE A 140 -9.64 12.49 1.78
C PHE A 140 -8.19 11.99 1.82
N THR A 141 -7.76 11.54 2.99
CA THR A 141 -6.40 11.07 3.27
C THR A 141 -6.47 9.68 3.89
N ARG A 142 -5.72 8.73 3.34
CA ARG A 142 -5.51 7.41 3.94
C ARG A 142 -4.44 7.50 5.01
N SER A 143 -4.78 7.04 6.21
CA SER A 143 -3.91 7.03 7.39
C SER A 143 -3.85 5.63 7.98
N GLN A 144 -2.72 5.31 8.59
CA GLN A 144 -2.50 4.04 9.26
C GLN A 144 -1.44 4.22 10.36
N ASP A 145 -1.90 4.08 11.59
CA ASP A 145 -1.10 4.25 12.80
C ASP A 145 -0.64 2.91 13.39
N ILE A 146 0.22 2.99 14.40
CA ILE A 146 0.65 1.86 15.24
C ILE A 146 -0.44 1.56 16.28
N ASP A 147 -0.81 0.29 16.44
CA ASP A 147 -2.02 -0.10 17.21
C ASP A 147 -2.01 0.29 18.71
N ARG A 148 -0.91 0.32 19.46
CA ARG A 148 -0.79 0.57 20.93
C ARG A 148 -1.59 -0.35 21.86
N SER A 149 -2.81 -0.74 21.53
CA SER A 149 -3.69 -1.51 22.41
C SER A 149 -3.37 -3.01 22.43
N LYS A 150 -2.81 -3.56 21.35
CA LYS A 150 -2.43 -4.98 21.24
C LYS A 150 -0.99 -5.32 21.68
N PHE A 151 -0.20 -4.35 22.17
CA PHE A 151 1.26 -4.51 22.26
C PHE A 151 1.86 -4.99 23.57
N GLU A 152 1.10 -5.10 24.65
CA GLU A 152 1.76 -5.34 25.93
C GLU A 152 2.31 -6.78 26.09
N GLU A 153 1.91 -7.76 25.23
CA GLU A 153 2.30 -9.16 25.42
C GLU A 153 2.76 -9.93 24.15
N ASP A 154 2.42 -9.48 22.93
CA ASP A 154 2.71 -10.23 21.70
C ASP A 154 4.12 -9.98 21.17
N LYS A 155 5.07 -10.84 21.55
CA LYS A 155 6.35 -10.97 20.85
C LYS A 155 6.12 -11.67 19.51
N VAL A 156 6.64 -11.08 18.44
CA VAL A 156 6.55 -11.63 17.09
C VAL A 156 7.92 -12.06 16.60
N VAL A 157 8.03 -13.28 16.08
CA VAL A 157 9.27 -13.77 15.47
C VAL A 157 9.41 -13.18 14.08
N VAL A 158 10.50 -12.46 13.86
CA VAL A 158 10.84 -11.87 12.56
C VAL A 158 11.81 -12.81 11.85
N LEU A 159 11.35 -13.36 10.72
CA LEU A 159 12.16 -14.20 9.85
C LEU A 159 13.09 -13.33 9.01
N CYS A 160 14.39 -13.61 9.08
CA CYS A 160 15.41 -12.91 8.31
C CYS A 160 15.87 -13.78 7.13
N PRO A 161 15.69 -13.34 5.87
CA PRO A 161 16.16 -14.11 4.72
C PRO A 161 17.70 -14.08 4.55
N ASN A 162 18.39 -13.22 5.29
CA ASN A 162 19.83 -13.00 5.16
C ASN A 162 20.62 -13.97 6.06
N ILE A 163 21.58 -14.68 5.48
CA ILE A 163 22.46 -15.66 6.18
C ILE A 163 23.20 -15.03 7.39
N ILE A 164 23.41 -13.72 7.37
CA ILE A 164 24.16 -12.98 8.39
C ILE A 164 23.31 -12.70 9.63
N GLN A 165 21.99 -12.54 9.49
CA GLN A 165 21.10 -12.16 10.58
C GLN A 165 20.19 -13.34 10.92
N SER A 166 20.34 -13.85 12.14
CA SER A 166 19.44 -14.88 12.67
C SER A 166 18.03 -14.31 12.87
N ASP A 167 17.03 -15.19 12.82
CA ASP A 167 15.68 -14.86 13.26
C ASP A 167 15.70 -14.32 14.70
N TYR A 168 14.85 -13.34 14.99
CA TYR A 168 14.79 -12.66 16.28
C TYR A 168 13.35 -12.32 16.68
N GLU A 169 13.12 -12.16 17.98
CA GLU A 169 11.85 -11.68 18.52
C GLU A 169 11.80 -10.15 18.47
N ALA A 170 10.79 -9.60 17.81
CA ALA A 170 10.44 -8.20 17.87
C ALA A 170 9.29 -8.00 18.86
N SER A 171 9.39 -6.95 19.67
CA SER A 171 8.33 -6.44 20.56
C SER A 171 7.81 -5.07 20.11
N SER A 172 8.31 -4.55 18.98
CA SER A 172 7.89 -3.25 18.46
C SER A 172 8.04 -3.19 16.95
N TYR A 173 7.20 -2.37 16.32
CA TYR A 173 7.26 -2.09 14.88
C TYR A 173 8.66 -1.66 14.41
N ALA A 174 9.32 -0.80 15.20
CA ALA A 174 10.65 -0.29 14.87
C ALA A 174 11.71 -1.40 14.79
N GLN A 175 11.58 -2.44 15.60
CA GLN A 175 12.49 -3.58 15.55
C GLN A 175 12.31 -4.39 14.26
N VAL A 176 11.07 -4.58 13.79
CA VAL A 176 10.79 -5.30 12.54
C VAL A 176 11.47 -4.64 11.33
N LEU A 177 11.63 -3.32 11.34
CA LEU A 177 12.30 -2.59 10.26
C LEU A 177 13.79 -2.94 10.11
N PHE A 178 14.43 -3.56 11.13
CA PHE A 178 15.81 -4.03 11.03
C PHE A 178 15.95 -5.25 10.11
N ALA A 179 14.86 -5.95 9.78
CA ALA A 179 14.90 -7.06 8.82
C ALA A 179 14.97 -6.61 7.35
N LYS A 180 15.14 -5.31 7.09
CA LYS A 180 15.39 -4.77 5.76
C LYS A 180 16.75 -5.23 5.22
N ASP A 181 16.75 -5.66 3.96
CA ASP A 181 17.97 -5.99 3.23
C ASP A 181 18.77 -4.73 2.84
N VAL A 182 19.96 -4.89 2.25
CA VAL A 182 20.85 -3.84 1.73
C VAL A 182 20.11 -2.87 0.79
N ARG A 183 19.11 -3.38 0.05
CA ARG A 183 18.25 -2.58 -0.85
C ARG A 183 17.11 -1.85 -0.15
N ARG A 184 17.00 -1.97 1.18
CA ARG A 184 15.91 -1.47 2.03
C ARG A 184 14.56 -2.15 1.81
N HIS A 185 14.54 -3.33 1.18
CA HIS A 185 13.33 -4.13 1.04
C HIS A 185 13.19 -5.13 2.20
N MET A 186 11.95 -5.49 2.54
CA MET A 186 11.63 -6.59 3.45
C MET A 186 11.05 -7.77 2.69
N SER A 187 11.21 -8.96 3.26
CA SER A 187 10.53 -10.15 2.77
C SER A 187 9.00 -10.00 2.91
N PRO A 188 8.19 -10.64 2.05
CA PRO A 188 6.74 -10.63 2.17
C PRO A 188 6.23 -11.14 3.53
N LEU A 189 6.91 -12.14 4.10
CA LEU A 189 6.56 -12.71 5.40
C LEU A 189 6.83 -11.71 6.52
N THR A 190 7.99 -11.04 6.49
CA THR A 190 8.31 -9.95 7.42
C THR A 190 7.30 -8.81 7.30
N ASN A 191 6.88 -8.45 6.09
CA ASN A 191 5.86 -7.43 5.87
C ASN A 191 4.51 -7.85 6.47
N LEU A 192 4.10 -9.11 6.29
CA LEU A 192 2.87 -9.64 6.89
C LEU A 192 2.92 -9.55 8.42
N ILE A 193 4.04 -9.98 9.01
CA ILE A 193 4.30 -9.87 10.46
C ILE A 193 4.25 -8.41 10.93
N ALA A 194 4.81 -7.48 10.16
CA ALA A 194 4.82 -6.06 10.51
C ALA A 194 3.40 -5.48 10.62
N LYS A 195 2.41 -6.03 9.88
CA LYS A 195 1.01 -5.60 9.94
C LYS A 195 0.34 -5.88 11.27
N ASN A 196 0.83 -6.85 12.06
CA ASN A 196 0.32 -7.07 13.42
C ASN A 196 0.56 -5.85 14.32
N TYR A 197 1.53 -5.00 13.98
CA TYR A 197 1.81 -3.76 14.71
C TYR A 197 1.03 -2.54 14.22
N LEU A 198 0.18 -2.70 13.20
CA LEU A 198 -0.51 -1.60 12.57
C LEU A 198 -2.00 -1.68 12.87
N ALA A 199 -2.59 -0.53 13.17
CA ALA A 199 -4.02 -0.37 13.20
C ALA A 199 -4.60 -0.59 11.78
N PRO A 200 -5.90 -0.88 11.65
CA PRO A 200 -6.56 -0.88 10.35
C PRO A 200 -6.35 0.45 9.62
N GLU A 201 -6.09 0.39 8.31
CA GLU A 201 -6.06 1.56 7.44
C GLU A 201 -7.43 2.24 7.45
N ARG A 202 -7.45 3.57 7.56
CA ARG A 202 -8.69 4.35 7.58
C ARG A 202 -8.57 5.62 6.72
N ILE A 203 -9.67 5.99 6.08
CA ILE A 203 -9.77 7.24 5.33
C ILE A 203 -10.29 8.33 6.28
N GLU A 204 -9.61 9.47 6.28
CA GLU A 204 -9.91 10.65 7.10
C GLU A 204 -10.03 11.90 6.23
N LEU A 205 -10.71 12.94 6.73
CA LEU A 205 -10.93 14.18 5.98
C LEU A 205 -10.00 15.34 6.38
N LYS A 206 -9.23 15.17 7.44
CA LYS A 206 -8.34 16.21 7.94
C LYS A 206 -6.95 15.63 8.13
N PRO A 207 -5.90 16.35 7.71
CA PRO A 207 -4.58 16.09 8.25
C PRO A 207 -4.60 16.52 9.73
N SER A 208 -5.06 15.64 10.60
CA SER A 208 -4.75 15.75 12.02
C SER A 208 -3.24 15.45 12.18
N LYS A 209 -2.65 15.78 13.33
CA LYS A 209 -1.28 15.31 13.64
C LYS A 209 -1.18 13.78 13.67
N GLU A 210 -2.32 13.08 13.59
CA GLU A 210 -2.48 11.63 13.66
C GLU A 210 -2.83 11.02 12.28
N SER A 211 -2.85 11.82 11.20
CA SER A 211 -3.14 11.29 9.87
C SER A 211 -1.90 10.68 9.21
N GLU A 212 -0.95 10.15 9.99
CA GLU A 212 0.27 9.57 9.43
C GLU A 212 -0.07 8.26 8.72
N ASN A 213 0.68 7.94 7.67
CA ASN A 213 0.67 6.61 7.08
C ASN A 213 2.06 6.02 7.29
N ILE A 214 2.20 5.36 8.45
CA ILE A 214 3.46 4.78 8.94
C ILE A 214 4.03 3.74 7.96
N PRO A 215 3.25 2.75 7.48
CA PRO A 215 3.76 1.78 6.50
C PRO A 215 4.19 2.39 5.17
N LEU A 216 3.66 3.54 4.77
CA LEU A 216 4.17 4.26 3.59
C LEU A 216 5.28 5.26 3.94
N GLY A 217 5.55 5.52 5.21
CA GLY A 217 6.50 6.56 5.67
C GLY A 217 6.05 7.98 5.32
N LEU A 218 4.73 8.22 5.23
CA LEU A 218 4.13 9.50 4.86
C LEU A 218 3.56 10.20 6.11
N LYS A 219 4.17 11.31 6.51
CA LYS A 219 3.80 12.06 7.73
C LYS A 219 2.46 12.80 7.65
N LYS A 220 1.91 12.96 6.45
CA LYS A 220 0.66 13.70 6.20
C LYS A 220 -0.38 12.80 5.54
N GLY A 221 -0.20 11.50 5.75
CA GLY A 221 -0.99 10.45 5.14
C GLY A 221 -0.84 10.40 3.63
N GLU A 222 -1.58 9.49 3.03
CA GLU A 222 -1.61 9.29 1.59
C GLU A 222 -2.86 9.96 1.00
N VAL A 223 -2.65 10.97 0.16
CA VAL A 223 -3.72 11.56 -0.64
C VAL A 223 -3.68 10.93 -2.02
N ASN A 224 -4.64 10.05 -2.31
CA ASN A 224 -4.75 9.46 -3.64
C ASN A 224 -5.45 10.44 -4.57
N ALA A 225 -4.83 10.74 -5.71
CA ALA A 225 -5.39 11.58 -6.76
C ALA A 225 -5.17 10.98 -8.17
N ILE A 226 -4.73 9.72 -8.26
CA ILE A 226 -4.36 9.08 -9.54
C ILE A 226 -5.39 8.00 -9.93
N GLU A 227 -5.83 7.19 -8.97
CA GLU A 227 -6.66 6.00 -9.23
C GLU A 227 -8.16 6.33 -9.28
N VAL A 228 -8.52 7.27 -10.15
CA VAL A 228 -9.86 7.86 -10.26
C VAL A 228 -10.92 6.84 -10.67
N PHE A 229 -10.55 5.81 -11.41
CA PHE A 229 -11.52 4.81 -11.88
C PHE A 229 -11.75 3.68 -10.87
N ASP A 230 -10.82 3.51 -9.94
CA ASP A 230 -10.83 2.37 -9.01
C ASP A 230 -11.26 2.79 -7.61
N LYS A 231 -10.98 4.04 -7.23
CA LYS A 231 -11.13 4.51 -5.84
C LYS A 231 -11.96 5.78 -5.72
N GLY A 232 -12.99 5.72 -4.87
CA GLY A 232 -13.93 6.82 -4.66
C GLY A 232 -13.27 8.07 -4.09
N GLU A 233 -12.31 7.91 -3.17
CA GLU A 233 -11.56 9.02 -2.60
C GLU A 233 -10.70 9.74 -3.65
N ALA A 234 -10.17 9.02 -4.66
CA ALA A 234 -9.35 9.61 -5.71
C ALA A 234 -10.16 10.54 -6.61
N ILE A 235 -11.39 10.15 -6.96
CA ILE A 235 -12.35 11.01 -7.69
C ILE A 235 -12.60 12.29 -6.89
N MET A 236 -12.95 12.13 -5.62
CA MET A 236 -13.31 13.27 -4.78
C MET A 236 -12.12 14.22 -4.58
N ASN A 237 -10.92 13.69 -4.35
CA ASN A 237 -9.71 14.48 -4.22
C ASN A 237 -9.38 15.26 -5.51
N GLN A 238 -9.52 14.65 -6.68
CA GLN A 238 -9.37 15.36 -7.95
C GLN A 238 -10.41 16.48 -8.12
N LEU A 239 -11.67 16.23 -7.74
CA LEU A 239 -12.71 17.26 -7.78
C LEU A 239 -12.41 18.43 -6.82
N GLN A 240 -11.88 18.15 -5.63
CA GLN A 240 -11.46 19.20 -4.68
C GLN A 240 -10.30 20.04 -5.24
N LEU A 241 -9.29 19.40 -5.80
CA LEU A 241 -8.15 20.10 -6.43
C LEU A 241 -8.59 20.95 -7.62
N LEU A 242 -9.45 20.40 -8.48
CA LEU A 242 -9.95 21.09 -9.67
C LEU A 242 -10.82 22.29 -9.29
N SER A 243 -11.76 22.11 -8.36
CA SER A 243 -12.63 23.19 -7.89
C SER A 243 -11.84 24.30 -7.19
N PHE A 244 -10.79 23.96 -6.44
CA PHE A 244 -9.86 24.94 -5.87
C PHE A 244 -9.20 25.78 -6.96
N LYS A 245 -8.59 25.14 -7.97
CA LYS A 245 -7.92 25.85 -9.06
C LYS A 245 -8.87 26.69 -9.91
N GLN A 246 -10.08 26.20 -10.16
CA GLN A 246 -11.09 26.98 -10.88
C GLN A 246 -11.48 28.24 -10.11
N PHE A 247 -11.67 28.12 -8.79
CA PHE A 247 -11.99 29.26 -7.94
C PHE A 247 -10.84 30.28 -7.89
N GLU A 248 -9.59 29.81 -7.73
CA GLU A 248 -8.39 30.66 -7.76
C GLU A 248 -8.28 31.44 -9.09
N LEU A 249 -8.47 30.77 -10.22
CA LEU A 249 -8.44 31.41 -11.54
C LEU A 249 -9.55 32.47 -11.68
N GLN A 250 -10.72 32.23 -11.12
CA GLN A 250 -11.82 33.19 -11.13
C GLN A 250 -11.43 34.48 -10.41
N GLU A 251 -10.84 34.36 -9.22
CA GLU A 251 -10.36 35.52 -8.45
C GLU A 251 -9.27 36.28 -9.22
N VAL A 252 -8.32 35.58 -9.84
CA VAL A 252 -7.26 36.21 -10.64
C VAL A 252 -7.83 36.97 -11.84
N TYR A 253 -8.81 36.42 -12.55
CA TYR A 253 -9.42 37.10 -13.70
C TYR A 253 -10.22 38.34 -13.29
N MET A 254 -10.94 38.27 -12.18
CA MET A 254 -11.65 39.41 -11.61
C MET A 254 -10.66 40.50 -11.16
N ASN A 255 -9.56 40.12 -10.50
CA ASN A 255 -8.53 41.04 -10.02
C ASN A 255 -7.72 41.69 -11.16
N LYS A 256 -7.57 41.02 -12.31
CA LYS A 256 -6.91 41.56 -13.51
C LYS A 256 -7.81 42.51 -14.32
N GLY A 257 -9.02 42.79 -13.86
CA GLY A 257 -9.94 43.73 -14.51
C GLY A 257 -10.59 43.20 -15.79
N MET A 258 -10.67 41.87 -15.97
CA MET A 258 -11.50 41.32 -17.03
C MET A 258 -12.96 41.69 -16.80
N SER A 259 -13.72 41.85 -17.88
CA SER A 259 -15.16 42.08 -17.79
C SER A 259 -15.81 40.94 -17.01
N PRO A 260 -16.57 41.23 -15.93
CA PRO A 260 -17.29 40.23 -15.16
C PRO A 260 -18.22 39.37 -16.01
N LEU A 261 -18.72 39.91 -17.12
CA LEU A 261 -19.57 39.19 -18.07
C LEU A 261 -18.82 38.05 -18.78
N VAL A 262 -17.57 38.30 -19.20
CA VAL A 262 -16.73 37.30 -19.88
C VAL A 262 -16.34 36.19 -18.92
N VAL A 263 -16.00 36.55 -17.69
CA VAL A 263 -15.74 35.61 -16.60
C VAL A 263 -17.00 34.78 -16.36
N HIS A 264 -18.16 35.42 -16.14
CA HIS A 264 -19.41 34.73 -15.87
C HIS A 264 -19.86 33.78 -17.00
N ASP A 265 -19.68 34.16 -18.26
CA ASP A 265 -20.02 33.31 -19.42
C ASP A 265 -19.16 32.03 -19.44
N GLU A 266 -17.86 32.17 -19.22
CA GLU A 266 -16.93 31.04 -19.18
C GLU A 266 -17.22 30.09 -18.01
N TYR A 267 -17.51 30.62 -16.82
CA TYR A 267 -17.88 29.80 -15.66
C TYR A 267 -19.29 29.19 -15.80
N SER A 268 -20.24 29.88 -16.44
CA SER A 268 -21.54 29.32 -16.77
C SER A 268 -21.42 28.14 -17.73
N ARG A 269 -20.50 28.25 -18.71
CA ARG A 269 -20.15 27.16 -19.61
C ARG A 269 -19.56 25.96 -18.87
N LEU A 270 -18.61 26.19 -17.96
CA LEU A 270 -18.02 25.13 -17.12
C LEU A 270 -19.08 24.45 -16.23
N LYS A 271 -19.97 25.23 -15.61
CA LYS A 271 -21.10 24.72 -14.84
C LYS A 271 -22.04 23.87 -15.71
N GLY A 272 -22.26 24.26 -16.97
CA GLY A 272 -23.01 23.46 -17.96
C GLY A 272 -22.39 22.10 -18.26
N PHE A 273 -21.06 21.95 -18.10
CA PHE A 273 -20.36 20.66 -18.20
C PHE A 273 -20.33 19.87 -16.88
N GLY A 274 -20.94 20.40 -15.81
CA GLY A 274 -20.99 19.74 -14.50
C GLY A 274 -19.82 20.05 -13.58
N TYR A 275 -18.96 21.03 -13.92
CA TYR A 275 -17.90 21.48 -13.02
C TYR A 275 -18.46 22.33 -11.87
N ASN A 276 -17.93 22.12 -10.66
CA ASN A 276 -18.25 22.96 -9.52
C ASN A 276 -17.40 24.24 -9.55
N THR A 277 -18.04 25.37 -9.83
CA THR A 277 -17.41 26.70 -9.91
C THR A 277 -17.40 27.45 -8.59
N ASN A 278 -18.01 26.91 -7.53
CA ASN A 278 -18.14 27.59 -6.24
C ASN A 278 -16.97 27.29 -5.28
N GLY A 279 -15.88 26.71 -5.79
CA GLY A 279 -14.74 26.26 -5.00
C GLY A 279 -14.93 24.87 -4.36
N PRO A 280 -13.96 24.47 -3.52
CA PRO A 280 -13.95 23.18 -2.84
C PRO A 280 -15.21 22.94 -1.99
N TYR A 281 -15.57 21.67 -1.81
CA TYR A 281 -16.67 21.32 -0.93
C TYR A 281 -16.26 21.55 0.52
N SER A 282 -17.23 21.92 1.36
CA SER A 282 -16.98 22.05 2.79
C SER A 282 -16.70 20.70 3.42
N VAL A 283 -15.99 20.75 4.55
CA VAL A 283 -15.71 19.57 5.40
C VAL A 283 -16.99 18.82 5.75
N ASP A 284 -18.09 19.53 6.02
CA ASP A 284 -19.36 18.90 6.39
C ASP A 284 -19.94 18.06 5.26
N ILE A 285 -19.92 18.58 4.03
CA ILE A 285 -20.40 17.85 2.85
C ILE A 285 -19.53 16.60 2.64
N LEU A 286 -18.21 16.75 2.67
CA LEU A 286 -17.31 15.63 2.46
C LEU A 286 -17.40 14.59 3.58
N SER A 287 -17.64 15.02 4.82
CA SER A 287 -17.82 14.12 5.96
C SER A 287 -19.06 13.22 5.82
N SER A 288 -20.12 13.73 5.18
CA SER A 288 -21.31 12.90 4.89
C SER A 288 -21.02 11.83 3.84
N LEU A 289 -20.08 12.08 2.93
CA LEU A 289 -19.64 11.13 1.90
C LEU A 289 -18.60 10.12 2.42
N LEU A 290 -17.88 10.45 3.50
CA LEU A 290 -16.79 9.62 4.03
C LEU A 290 -17.25 8.20 4.35
N ASN A 291 -18.40 8.05 5.00
CA ASN A 291 -18.94 6.75 5.35
C ASN A 291 -19.23 5.91 4.10
N HIS A 292 -19.80 6.52 3.06
CA HIS A 292 -20.09 5.81 1.81
C HIS A 292 -18.83 5.32 1.11
N ILE A 293 -17.76 6.12 1.12
CA ILE A 293 -16.46 5.74 0.54
C ILE A 293 -15.85 4.59 1.35
N ASN A 294 -15.82 4.69 2.68
CA ASN A 294 -15.30 3.64 3.55
C ASN A 294 -16.07 2.32 3.38
N TYR A 295 -17.40 2.35 3.43
CA TYR A 295 -18.22 1.16 3.21
C TYR A 295 -17.99 0.55 1.81
N GLY A 296 -17.81 1.39 0.79
CA GLY A 296 -17.51 0.91 -0.57
C GLY A 296 -16.17 0.18 -0.65
N ASP A 297 -15.11 0.76 -0.07
CA ASP A 297 -13.75 0.17 -0.04
C ASP A 297 -13.74 -1.14 0.76
N ASP A 298 -14.41 -1.18 1.92
CA ASP A 298 -14.51 -2.37 2.77
C ASP A 298 -15.26 -3.52 2.07
N ILE A 299 -16.38 -3.22 1.40
CA ILE A 299 -17.15 -4.23 0.65
C ILE A 299 -16.33 -4.76 -0.52
N ALA A 300 -15.65 -3.89 -1.26
CA ALA A 300 -14.81 -4.31 -2.39
C ALA A 300 -13.68 -5.25 -1.94
N LYS A 301 -12.98 -4.90 -0.86
CA LYS A 301 -11.94 -5.76 -0.23
C LYS A 301 -12.53 -7.09 0.24
N PHE A 302 -13.67 -7.07 0.93
CA PHE A 302 -14.34 -8.28 1.42
C PHE A 302 -14.73 -9.23 0.30
N ILE A 303 -15.33 -8.71 -0.80
CA ILE A 303 -15.72 -9.52 -1.95
C ILE A 303 -14.48 -10.07 -2.66
N GLY A 304 -13.45 -9.24 -2.88
CA GLY A 304 -12.20 -9.65 -3.51
C GLY A 304 -11.52 -10.79 -2.75
N PHE A 305 -11.36 -10.63 -1.44
CA PHE A 305 -10.79 -11.65 -0.57
C PHE A 305 -11.57 -12.97 -0.62
N ASN A 306 -12.89 -12.92 -0.49
CA ASN A 306 -13.72 -14.13 -0.52
C ASN A 306 -13.73 -14.82 -1.88
N MET A 307 -13.72 -14.07 -2.97
CA MET A 307 -13.63 -14.64 -4.32
C MET A 307 -12.29 -15.34 -4.53
N LYS A 308 -11.18 -14.69 -4.17
CA LYS A 308 -9.86 -15.33 -4.25
C LYS A 308 -9.82 -16.59 -3.38
N ARG A 309 -10.28 -16.50 -2.13
CA ARG A 309 -10.35 -17.63 -1.21
C ARG A 309 -11.13 -18.79 -1.79
N PHE A 310 -12.33 -18.54 -2.31
CA PHE A 310 -13.16 -19.55 -2.96
C PHE A 310 -12.41 -20.24 -4.11
N TRP A 311 -11.82 -19.47 -5.02
CA TRP A 311 -11.16 -20.03 -6.21
C TRP A 311 -9.87 -20.79 -5.89
N THR A 312 -9.05 -20.30 -4.96
CA THR A 312 -7.85 -21.04 -4.53
C THR A 312 -8.23 -22.35 -3.84
N LEU A 313 -9.26 -22.34 -2.99
CA LEU A 313 -9.70 -23.56 -2.32
C LEU A 313 -10.39 -24.53 -3.28
N LYS A 314 -11.13 -24.04 -4.27
CA LYS A 314 -11.69 -24.88 -5.35
C LYS A 314 -10.60 -25.53 -6.19
N TRP A 315 -9.54 -24.79 -6.49
CA TRP A 315 -8.37 -25.33 -7.16
C TRP A 315 -7.67 -26.41 -6.31
N LEU A 316 -7.56 -26.18 -4.99
CA LEU A 316 -6.98 -27.15 -4.06
C LEU A 316 -7.82 -28.44 -3.99
N GLU A 317 -9.15 -28.32 -4.00
CA GLU A 317 -10.11 -29.44 -4.00
C GLU A 317 -9.95 -30.29 -5.26
N GLN A 318 -9.80 -29.65 -6.44
CA GLN A 318 -9.56 -30.37 -7.69
C GLN A 318 -8.24 -31.16 -7.64
N ARG A 319 -7.18 -30.56 -7.07
CA ARG A 319 -5.88 -31.22 -6.93
C ARG A 319 -5.87 -32.36 -5.92
N SER A 320 -6.57 -32.22 -4.79
CA SER A 320 -6.65 -33.32 -3.81
C SER A 320 -7.35 -34.54 -4.41
N LEU A 321 -8.38 -34.33 -5.23
CA LEU A 321 -9.04 -35.43 -5.97
C LEU A 321 -8.06 -36.10 -6.95
N GLU A 322 -7.29 -35.34 -7.73
CA GLU A 322 -6.29 -35.90 -8.66
C GLU A 322 -5.22 -36.77 -7.97
N GLN A 323 -4.85 -36.42 -6.73
CA GLN A 323 -3.94 -37.23 -5.90
C GLN A 323 -4.59 -38.54 -5.46
N GLU A 324 -5.84 -38.52 -5.02
CA GLU A 324 -6.59 -39.72 -4.62
C GLU A 324 -6.82 -40.70 -5.78
N PHE A 325 -7.01 -40.17 -7.00
CA PHE A 325 -7.18 -40.99 -8.21
C PHE A 325 -5.86 -41.51 -8.82
N GLY A 326 -4.72 -41.33 -8.13
CA GLY A 326 -3.47 -42.03 -8.42
C GLY A 326 -2.60 -41.43 -9.54
N SER A 327 -2.87 -40.20 -9.96
CA SER A 327 -2.13 -39.56 -11.05
C SER A 327 -0.93 -38.73 -10.60
N SER A 328 -0.73 -38.52 -9.29
CA SER A 328 0.44 -37.80 -8.75
C SER A 328 0.93 -38.34 -7.41
N THR A 329 2.23 -38.64 -7.30
CA THR A 329 2.92 -39.19 -6.11
C THR A 329 3.54 -38.11 -5.22
N LEU A 330 3.10 -36.86 -5.34
CA LEU A 330 3.79 -35.71 -4.77
C LEU A 330 3.15 -35.31 -3.43
N LYS A 331 3.80 -35.66 -2.32
CA LYS A 331 3.50 -35.06 -1.01
C LYS A 331 3.65 -33.54 -1.12
N THR A 332 2.55 -32.82 -0.94
CA THR A 332 2.55 -31.36 -1.01
C THR A 332 2.85 -30.83 0.40
N GLU A 333 4.08 -30.38 0.62
CA GLU A 333 4.45 -29.67 1.84
C GLU A 333 4.07 -28.19 1.67
N TYR A 334 3.33 -27.63 2.62
CA TYR A 334 2.89 -26.24 2.67
C TYR A 334 3.69 -25.49 3.74
N GLU A 335 4.32 -24.38 3.35
CA GLU A 335 5.01 -23.48 4.26
C GLU A 335 4.02 -22.45 4.80
N CYS A 336 3.75 -22.54 6.10
CA CYS A 336 2.83 -21.69 6.82
C CYS A 336 3.59 -20.83 7.84
N VAL A 337 3.20 -19.56 7.97
CA VAL A 337 3.68 -18.67 9.02
C VAL A 337 2.52 -18.28 9.92
N ILE A 338 2.64 -18.55 11.22
CA ILE A 338 1.58 -18.30 12.19
C ILE A 338 1.30 -16.80 12.25
N THR A 339 0.07 -16.41 11.99
CA THR A 339 -0.41 -15.02 12.05
C THR A 339 -1.15 -14.75 13.35
N PHE A 340 -1.81 -15.77 13.90
CA PHE A 340 -2.52 -15.69 15.17
C PHE A 340 -2.45 -17.05 15.88
N VAL A 341 -2.01 -17.06 17.14
CA VAL A 341 -2.02 -18.26 17.97
C VAL A 341 -3.41 -18.41 18.56
N GLY A 342 -4.10 -19.51 18.22
CA GLY A 342 -5.44 -19.76 18.72
C GLY A 342 -5.47 -20.56 20.02
N ASP A 343 -6.68 -20.92 20.43
CA ASP A 343 -6.91 -21.63 21.68
C ASP A 343 -6.66 -23.14 21.56
N LYS A 344 -6.34 -23.77 22.69
CA LYS A 344 -6.32 -25.24 22.83
C LYS A 344 -7.72 -25.81 22.57
N ILE A 345 -7.78 -26.95 21.89
CA ILE A 345 -9.05 -27.61 21.59
C ILE A 345 -9.62 -28.16 22.91
N LYS A 346 -10.84 -27.73 23.29
CA LYS A 346 -11.50 -28.11 24.56
C LYS A 346 -11.61 -29.62 24.81
N ASN A 347 -11.65 -30.43 23.75
CA ASN A 347 -11.76 -31.89 23.84
C ASN A 347 -10.42 -32.62 23.66
N ASN A 348 -9.34 -31.90 23.31
CA ASN A 348 -8.02 -32.46 23.10
C ASN A 348 -6.95 -31.38 23.33
N GLU A 349 -6.54 -31.22 24.58
CA GLU A 349 -5.58 -30.18 25.01
C GLU A 349 -4.19 -30.34 24.38
N ASP A 350 -3.93 -31.49 23.74
CA ASP A 350 -2.70 -31.79 23.02
C ASP A 350 -2.58 -31.03 21.70
N TYR A 351 -3.66 -30.36 21.24
CA TYR A 351 -3.67 -29.64 19.98
C TYR A 351 -4.17 -28.19 20.10
N ILE A 352 -3.59 -27.33 19.27
CA ILE A 352 -3.96 -25.93 19.09
C ILE A 352 -4.34 -25.71 17.62
N ILE A 353 -5.39 -24.92 17.37
CA ILE A 353 -5.73 -24.45 16.04
C ILE A 353 -5.30 -22.99 15.95
N SER A 354 -4.27 -22.72 15.17
CA SER A 354 -3.75 -21.38 14.92
C SER A 354 -4.12 -20.92 13.51
N ARG A 355 -4.20 -19.62 13.29
CA ARG A 355 -4.25 -19.09 11.91
C ARG A 355 -2.84 -18.90 11.41
N ALA A 356 -2.63 -19.26 10.14
CA ALA A 356 -1.35 -19.11 9.50
C ALA A 356 -1.52 -18.70 8.05
N TYR A 357 -0.62 -17.85 7.57
CA TYR A 357 -0.52 -17.55 6.16
C TYR A 357 0.31 -18.63 5.45
N CYS A 358 -0.29 -19.28 4.44
CA CYS A 358 0.37 -20.27 3.59
C CYS A 358 0.94 -19.60 2.34
N SER A 359 2.26 -19.71 2.16
CA SER A 359 2.98 -19.01 1.09
C SER A 359 2.67 -19.58 -0.31
N GLU A 360 2.34 -20.87 -0.38
CA GLU A 360 2.02 -21.58 -1.61
C GLU A 360 0.60 -21.30 -2.09
N LEU A 361 -0.35 -21.17 -1.15
CA LEU A 361 -1.76 -20.87 -1.44
C LEU A 361 -2.05 -19.37 -1.49
N ASP A 362 -1.14 -18.54 -0.95
CA ASP A 362 -1.30 -17.10 -0.85
C ASP A 362 -2.57 -16.69 -0.07
N LEU A 363 -2.91 -17.46 0.95
CA LEU A 363 -4.09 -17.31 1.79
C LEU A 363 -3.78 -17.61 3.26
N GLU A 364 -4.55 -16.99 4.14
CA GLU A 364 -4.60 -17.38 5.56
C GLU A 364 -5.52 -18.58 5.74
N VAL A 365 -5.00 -19.62 6.39
CA VAL A 365 -5.63 -20.93 6.61
C VAL A 365 -5.51 -21.31 8.09
N ASP A 366 -6.35 -22.24 8.53
CA ASP A 366 -6.23 -22.80 9.87
C ASP A 366 -5.18 -23.91 9.87
N VAL A 367 -4.37 -23.96 10.91
CA VAL A 367 -3.28 -24.93 11.08
C VAL A 367 -3.42 -25.62 12.44
N LEU A 368 -3.49 -26.95 12.41
CA LEU A 368 -3.52 -27.81 13.58
C LEU A 368 -2.09 -28.19 13.97
N THR A 369 -1.67 -27.82 15.19
CA THR A 369 -0.35 -28.09 15.75
C THR A 369 -0.44 -28.71 17.14
N VAL A 370 0.65 -29.34 17.59
CA VAL A 370 0.75 -29.92 18.94
C VAL A 370 0.95 -28.81 19.97
N ALA A 371 0.17 -28.82 21.05
CA ALA A 371 0.10 -27.76 22.05
C ALA A 371 1.41 -27.52 22.83
N ASP A 372 2.26 -28.53 22.93
CA ASP A 372 3.58 -28.42 23.59
C ASP A 372 4.63 -27.71 22.72
N SER A 373 4.33 -27.44 21.45
CA SER A 373 5.20 -26.62 20.62
C SER A 373 5.10 -25.16 21.03
N LEU A 374 6.22 -24.54 21.41
CA LEU A 374 6.34 -23.11 21.63
C LEU A 374 6.10 -22.39 20.29
N GLN A 375 4.84 -22.02 20.04
CA GLN A 375 4.44 -21.26 18.86
C GLN A 375 4.14 -19.82 19.24
N SER A 376 4.66 -18.92 18.44
CA SER A 376 4.40 -17.48 18.52
C SER A 376 3.99 -16.98 17.15
N VAL A 377 3.41 -15.78 17.10
CA VAL A 377 3.19 -15.11 15.83
C VAL A 377 4.53 -14.98 15.10
N GLY A 378 4.54 -15.25 13.80
CA GLY A 378 5.74 -15.27 12.95
C GLY A 378 6.50 -16.61 12.92
N SER A 379 6.15 -17.58 13.76
CA SER A 379 6.73 -18.93 13.72
C SER A 379 6.42 -19.61 12.38
N ARG A 380 7.45 -20.24 11.79
CA ARG A 380 7.32 -21.03 10.56
C ARG A 380 6.94 -22.47 10.89
N VAL A 381 5.93 -22.99 10.21
CA VAL A 381 5.39 -24.34 10.34
C VAL A 381 5.33 -24.98 8.95
N LEU A 382 5.74 -26.24 8.83
CA LEU A 382 5.66 -27.00 7.59
C LEU A 382 4.51 -28.00 7.71
N CYS A 383 3.41 -27.74 7.02
CA CYS A 383 2.25 -28.60 7.02
C CYS A 383 2.36 -29.63 5.89
N ASP A 384 2.12 -30.90 6.17
CA ASP A 384 2.26 -31.99 5.22
C ASP A 384 0.94 -32.73 4.94
N SER A 385 -0.13 -32.36 5.63
CA SER A 385 -1.45 -32.95 5.48
C SER A 385 -2.56 -31.91 5.43
N LEU A 386 -3.49 -32.07 4.49
CA LEU A 386 -4.76 -31.36 4.42
C LEU A 386 -5.83 -32.20 5.15
N ILE A 387 -6.37 -31.70 6.25
CA ILE A 387 -7.37 -32.41 7.06
C ILE A 387 -8.79 -32.10 6.57
N TYR A 388 -9.05 -30.83 6.29
CA TYR A 388 -10.38 -30.35 5.98
C TYR A 388 -10.31 -29.24 4.95
N LEU A 389 -11.24 -29.27 3.99
CA LEU A 389 -11.35 -28.29 2.92
C LEU A 389 -12.83 -28.10 2.59
N ASP A 390 -13.29 -26.86 2.67
CA ASP A 390 -14.60 -26.45 2.18
C ASP A 390 -14.50 -25.08 1.50
N PRO A 391 -14.45 -25.04 0.15
CA PRO A 391 -14.35 -23.79 -0.57
C PRO A 391 -15.58 -22.88 -0.42
N ILE A 392 -16.78 -23.44 -0.13
CA ILE A 392 -18.02 -22.66 -0.04
C ILE A 392 -18.02 -21.80 1.23
N THR A 393 -17.65 -22.39 2.37
CA THR A 393 -17.47 -21.65 3.62
C THR A 393 -16.13 -20.94 3.70
N GLY A 394 -15.20 -21.27 2.79
CA GLY A 394 -13.83 -20.78 2.81
C GLY A 394 -12.93 -21.51 3.80
N SER A 395 -13.36 -22.60 4.42
CA SER A 395 -12.59 -23.26 5.48
C SER A 395 -11.48 -24.14 4.90
N CYS A 396 -10.28 -24.07 5.49
CA CYS A 396 -9.15 -24.92 5.13
C CYS A 396 -8.33 -25.19 6.39
N LEU A 397 -8.15 -26.47 6.73
CA LEU A 397 -7.38 -26.92 7.87
C LEU A 397 -6.20 -27.79 7.41
N LEU A 398 -5.00 -27.30 7.66
CA LEU A 398 -3.76 -28.03 7.45
C LEU A 398 -3.24 -28.60 8.77
N LYS A 399 -2.49 -29.70 8.72
CA LYS A 399 -1.83 -30.31 9.88
C LYS A 399 -0.32 -30.17 9.77
N HIS A 400 0.30 -29.87 10.90
CA HIS A 400 1.74 -30.05 11.08
C HIS A 400 2.01 -31.32 11.89
N ASP A 401 2.56 -32.35 11.25
CA ASP A 401 3.09 -33.51 11.97
C ASP A 401 4.56 -33.26 12.36
N VAL A 402 4.85 -33.32 13.67
CA VAL A 402 6.19 -33.10 14.26
C VAL A 402 7.17 -34.25 13.92
N ILE A 403 6.80 -35.24 13.09
CA ILE A 403 7.65 -36.41 12.82
C ILE A 403 8.65 -36.12 11.69
N LYS A 404 9.68 -35.35 12.01
CA LYS A 404 11.02 -35.52 11.43
C LYS A 404 12.03 -35.57 12.57
N THR A 405 12.03 -36.69 13.29
CA THR A 405 13.25 -37.15 13.98
C THR A 405 14.36 -37.28 12.94
N ILE A 406 15.40 -36.46 13.06
CA ILE A 406 16.71 -36.73 12.45
C ILE A 406 17.32 -37.93 13.16
#